data_AF-A0A939SQE4-F1
#
_entry.id   AF-A0A939SQE4-F1
#
_cell.length_a   1.000
_cell.length_b   1.000
_cell.length_c   1.000
_cell.angle_alpha   90.00
_cell.angle_beta   90.00
_cell.angle_gamma   90.00
#
_symmetry.space_group_name_H-M   'P 1'
#
loop_
_entity.id
_entity.type
_entity.pdbx_description
1 polymer ?
#
loop_
_entity_poly.entity_id
_entity_poly.type
_entity_poly.pdbx_seq_one_letter_code
_entity_poly.pdbx_strand_id
1 'polypeptide(L)' 'MIIPAFSHGLYGRLRQLAAADWQRYVAHPFVQQLAEGTGESAFRRYLTSYLFRSTLPAATRAGE' A
#
# COMPACT_ATOMS: atom_id res chain seq x y z
N MET A 1 22.43 17.37 11.41
CA MET A 1 21.79 16.35 10.56
C MET A 1 20.36 16.17 11.06
N ILE A 2 19.35 16.69 10.34
CA ILE A 2 17.94 16.52 10.73
C ILE A 2 17.57 15.08 10.39
N ILE A 3 17.41 14.23 11.39
CA ILE A 3 16.88 12.90 11.15
C ILE A 3 15.35 13.07 11.06
N PRO A 4 14.73 12.74 9.93
CA PRO A 4 13.31 12.99 9.76
C PRO A 4 12.49 12.25 10.82
N ALA A 5 11.43 12.90 11.32
CA ALA A 5 10.57 12.38 12.38
C ALA A 5 9.98 10.99 12.06
N PHE A 6 9.91 10.63 10.78
CA PHE A 6 9.46 9.32 10.31
C PHE A 6 10.46 8.17 10.49
N SER A 7 11.69 8.45 10.93
CA SER A 7 12.74 7.44 11.11
C SER A 7 12.91 6.99 12.57
N HIS A 8 12.17 7.58 13.52
CA HIS A 8 12.28 7.28 14.95
C HIS A 8 10.93 7.02 15.60
N GLY A 9 10.97 6.51 16.84
CA GLY A 9 9.78 6.12 17.60
C GLY A 9 9.12 4.85 17.07
N LEU A 10 7.93 4.53 17.61
CA LEU A 10 7.15 3.36 17.21
C LEU A 10 6.84 3.37 15.70
N TYR A 11 6.49 4.53 15.15
CA TYR A 11 6.22 4.69 13.73
C TYR A 11 7.45 4.35 12.86
N GLY A 12 8.63 4.87 13.20
CA GLY A 12 9.87 4.56 12.47
C GLY A 12 10.20 3.07 12.52
N ARG A 13 10.03 2.41 13.66
CA ARG A 13 10.25 0.96 13.80
C ARG A 13 9.26 0.15 12.96
N LEU A 14 7.97 0.48 13.02
CA LEU A 14 6.94 -0.18 12.20
C LEU A 14 7.22 -0.01 10.70
N ARG A 15 7.62 1.20 10.29
CA ARG A 15 7.99 1.48 8.90
C ARG A 15 9.21 0.67 8.46
N GLN A 16 10.22 0.53 9.31
CA GLN A 16 11.40 -0.28 9.01
C GLN A 16 11.05 -1.76 8.87
N LEU A 17 10.20 -2.29 9.75
CA LEU A 17 9.75 -3.69 9.67
C LEU A 17 8.96 -3.97 8.40
N ALA A 18 8.08 -3.05 8.00
CA ALA A 18 7.31 -3.17 6.78
C ALA A 18 8.14 -2.85 5.51
N ALA A 19 9.35 -2.29 5.63
CA ALA A 19 10.10 -1.76 4.49
C ALA A 19 10.33 -2.79 3.39
N ALA A 20 10.64 -4.04 3.74
CA ALA A 20 10.84 -5.12 2.78
C ALA A 20 9.55 -5.46 2.01
N ASP A 21 8.41 -5.49 2.70
CA ASP A 21 7.10 -5.75 2.08
C ASP A 21 6.69 -4.60 1.16
N TRP A 22 6.94 -3.36 1.58
CA TRP A 22 6.71 -2.17 0.76
C TRP A 22 7.60 -2.16 -0.49
N GLN A 23 8.88 -2.49 -0.34
CA GLN A 23 9.79 -2.60 -1.49
C GLN A 23 9.33 -3.68 -2.47
N ARG A 24 8.87 -4.84 -1.96
CA ARG A 24 8.32 -5.91 -2.81
C ARG A 24 7.05 -5.49 -3.54
N TYR A 25 6.18 -4.72 -2.89
CA TYR A 25 4.99 -4.14 -3.51
C TYR A 25 5.34 -3.16 -4.64
N VAL A 26 6.25 -2.22 -4.39
CA VAL A 26 6.66 -1.21 -5.38
C VAL A 26 7.47 -1.83 -6.54
N ALA A 27 8.26 -2.87 -6.26
CA ALA A 27 9.00 -3.62 -7.28
C ALA A 27 8.09 -4.55 -8.10
N HIS A 28 6.81 -4.68 -7.77
CA HIS A 28 5.91 -5.54 -8.51
C HIS A 28 5.75 -5.03 -9.96
N PRO A 29 5.85 -5.90 -10.98
CA PRO A 29 5.82 -5.48 -12.39
C PRO A 29 4.61 -4.63 -12.77
N PHE A 30 3.44 -4.89 -12.16
CA PHE A 30 2.26 -4.06 -12.31
C PHE A 30 2.49 -2.60 -11.88
N VAL A 31 3.09 -2.37 -10.70
CA VAL A 31 3.33 -1.02 -10.17
C VAL A 31 4.39 -0.30 -10.99
N GLN A 32 5.40 -1.02 -11.48
CA GLN A 32 6.40 -0.48 -12.41
C GLN A 32 5.78 -0.07 -13.76
N GLN A 33 4.93 -0.91 -14.35
CA GLN A 33 4.21 -0.60 -15.59
C GLN A 33 3.23 0.57 -15.43
N LEU A 34 2.69 0.79 -14.22
CA LEU A 34 1.92 2.00 -13.91
C LEU A 34 2.80 3.25 -13.90
N ALA A 35 3.99 3.17 -13.30
CA ALA A 35 4.94 4.29 -13.27
C ALA A 35 5.45 4.65 -14.67
N GLU A 36 5.62 3.65 -15.54
CA GLU A 36 6.03 3.81 -16.93
C GLU A 36 4.88 4.22 -17.88
N GLY A 37 3.63 4.25 -17.39
CA GLY A 37 2.45 4.59 -18.19
C GLY A 37 2.00 3.53 -19.18
N THR A 38 2.59 2.33 -19.16
CA THR A 38 2.28 1.23 -20.09
C THR A 38 1.14 0.32 -19.59
N GLY A 39 0.74 0.46 -18.32
CA GLY A 39 -0.24 -0.40 -17.65
C GLY A 39 -1.70 0.09 -17.62
N GLU A 40 -2.11 1.06 -18.46
CA GLU A 40 -3.43 1.72 -18.35
C GLU A 40 -4.62 0.75 -18.38
N SER A 41 -4.59 -0.28 -19.22
CA SER A 41 -5.67 -1.27 -19.32
C SER A 41 -5.78 -2.15 -18.06
N ALA A 42 -4.64 -2.54 -17.48
CA ALA A 42 -4.58 -3.27 -16.22
C ALA A 42 -4.97 -2.38 -15.03
N PHE A 43 -4.62 -1.09 -15.07
CA PHE A 43 -5.02 -0.09 -14.07
C PHE A 43 -6.54 0.10 -14.00
N ARG A 44 -7.18 0.29 -15.16
CA ARG A 44 -8.63 0.44 -15.25
C ARG A 44 -9.35 -0.77 -14.66
N ARG A 45 -8.84 -1.97 -14.92
CA ARG A 45 -9.36 -3.23 -14.37
C ARG A 45 -9.13 -3.36 -12.87
N TYR A 46 -7.98 -2.92 -12.36
CA TYR A 46 -7.71 -2.84 -10.92
C TYR A 46 -8.66 -1.86 -10.20
N LEU A 47 -8.89 -0.68 -10.76
CA LEU A 47 -9.82 0.31 -10.21
C LEU A 47 -11.25 -0.24 -10.11
N THR A 48 -11.73 -0.97 -11.12
CA THR A 48 -13.03 -1.63 -11.08
C THR A 48 -13.12 -2.65 -9.95
N SER A 49 -12.08 -3.47 -9.74
CA SER A 49 -12.06 -4.46 -8.65
C SER A 49 -11.94 -3.84 -7.25
N TYR A 50 -11.28 -2.70 -7.12
CA TYR A 50 -11.13 -2.02 -5.83
C TYR A 50 -12.39 -1.23 -5.44
N LEU A 51 -13.05 -0.58 -6.40
CA LEU A 51 -14.31 0.14 -6.19
C LEU A 51 -15.49 -0.79 -5.87
N PHE A 52 -15.44 -2.04 -6.35
CA PHE A 52 -16.45 -3.05 -6.01
C PHE A 52 -16.27 -3.64 -4.59
N ARG A 53 -15.11 -3.41 -3.95
CA ARG A 53 -14.85 -3.81 -2.56
C ARG A 53 -15.13 -2.65 -1.59
N SER A 54 -16.27 -1.98 -1.74
CA SER A 54 -16.80 -1.04 -0.74
C SER A 54 -17.69 -1.71 0.31
N THR A 55 -17.96 -3.01 0.21
CA THR A 55 -18.58 -3.80 1.28
C THR A 55 -17.54 -4.32 2.26
N LEU A 56 -16.78 -3.41 2.88
CA LEU A 56 -16.08 -3.72 4.12
C LEU A 56 -17.18 -3.92 5.18
N PRO A 57 -17.43 -5.13 5.73
CA PRO A 57 -18.24 -5.20 6.94
C PRO A 57 -17.50 -4.38 7.98
N ALA A 58 -18.20 -3.42 8.57
CA ALA A 58 -17.69 -2.58 9.64
C ALA A 58 -16.90 -3.46 10.62
N ALA A 59 -15.68 -3.04 10.93
CA ALA A 59 -14.87 -3.61 11.98
C ALA A 59 -15.53 -3.35 13.36
N THR A 60 -16.71 -3.93 13.57
CA THR A 60 -17.52 -3.83 14.79
C THR A 60 -17.89 -5.24 15.24
N ARG A 61 -16.88 -6.07 15.49
CA ARG A 61 -17.04 -7.22 16.39
C ARG A 61 -15.68 -7.67 16.94
N ALA A 62 -15.08 -6.82 17.75
CA ALA A 62 -13.99 -7.18 18.64
C ALA A 62 -14.11 -6.31 19.89
N GLY A 63 -15.11 -6.62 20.72
CA GLY A 63 -15.44 -5.86 21.91
C GLY A 63 -16.82 -6.18 22.48
N GLU A 64 -17.17 -7.46 22.56
CA GLU A 64 -18.14 -8.01 23.53
C GLU A 64 -17.65 -9.38 23.98
#